data_AF-A0A957KAF1-F1
#
_entry.id   AF-A0A957KAF1-F1
#
_cell.length_a   1.000
_cell.length_b   1.000
_cell.length_c   1.000
_cell.angle_alpha   90.00
_cell.angle_beta   90.00
_cell.angle_gamma   90.00
#
_symmetry.space_group_name_H-M   'P 1'
#
loop_
_entity.id
_entity.type
_entity.pdbx_description
1 polymer ?
#
loop_
_entity_poly.entity_id
_entity_poly.type
_entity_poly.pdbx_seq_one_letter_code
_entity_poly.pdbx_strand_id
1 'polypeptide(L)'
;MIESIQQAVKQHDPHQLEIKLDYELLSASKTKYHISTYIFVPHTLGISPESYPRHLFYRDAQSYIRLKTPALNLREFVESQRSPLSKIKGIIAVAGWIADPTAQQRLITQLKLLSATFASALREHYAFLDQRVTEAEQGEHIKTHHLIRNLVNEFLTQTPALIQAFRDLFADFNLPHVPEQIYSAYVNTDESLSLLVEESAAEMFLVVDSYFKRQERDEFKAALQKLAQQETKHRRSRGYLSVLKLDNDNEAYLSQASRLKKYASSVLFLDIAIETEGAYLMQLIYALAAGLSMVFATGLAFYFQARYGNFTLPVFVALVIGYMF
;
A
#
# COMPACT_ATOMS: atom_id res chain seq x y z
N MET A 1 -19.27 17.06 11.07
CA MET A 1 -19.01 16.17 12.22
C MET A 1 -18.28 14.97 11.64
N ILE A 2 -17.01 14.75 11.98
CA ILE A 2 -16.21 13.64 11.43
C ILE A 2 -16.60 12.39 12.22
N GLU A 3 -17.58 11.65 11.72
CA GLU A 3 -18.01 10.39 12.31
C GLU A 3 -17.03 9.28 11.91
N SER A 4 -16.18 8.90 12.85
CA SER A 4 -15.23 7.79 12.84
C SER A 4 -13.94 7.98 12.03
N ILE A 5 -12.93 8.58 12.67
CA ILE A 5 -11.54 8.13 12.42
C ILE A 5 -11.47 6.73 13.03
N GLN A 6 -11.52 5.69 12.20
CA GLN A 6 -11.22 4.35 12.69
C GLN A 6 -9.73 4.31 13.00
N GLN A 7 -9.41 4.35 14.29
CA GLN A 7 -8.04 4.23 14.79
C GLN A 7 -7.80 2.79 15.21
N ALA A 8 -6.83 2.14 14.57
CA ALA A 8 -6.32 0.85 15.01
C ALA A 8 -4.85 1.01 15.39
N VAL A 9 -4.53 0.64 16.63
CA VAL A 9 -3.14 0.50 17.08
C VAL A 9 -2.83 -0.98 17.11
N LYS A 10 -1.77 -1.39 16.41
CA LYS A 10 -1.33 -2.78 16.34
C LYS A 10 0.17 -2.87 16.57
N GLN A 11 0.59 -3.96 17.21
CA GLN A 11 2.00 -4.33 17.20
C GLN A 11 2.35 -4.78 15.77
N HIS A 12 3.30 -4.10 15.13
CA HIS A 12 3.80 -4.50 13.81
C HIS A 12 4.81 -5.63 13.95
N ASP A 13 5.77 -5.46 14.87
CA ASP A 13 6.79 -6.44 15.22
C ASP A 13 7.24 -6.21 16.69
N PRO A 14 8.23 -6.94 17.24
CA PRO A 14 8.68 -6.75 18.63
C PRO A 14 9.19 -5.35 18.97
N HIS A 15 9.52 -4.52 17.98
CA HIS A 15 10.13 -3.21 18.14
C HIS A 15 9.32 -2.06 17.50
N GLN A 16 8.25 -2.35 16.78
CA GLN A 16 7.48 -1.37 16.04
C GLN A 16 5.98 -1.41 16.37
N LEU A 17 5.40 -0.22 16.46
CA LEU A 17 3.97 0.01 16.61
C LEU A 17 3.43 0.62 15.31
N GLU A 18 2.32 0.08 14.80
CA GLU A 18 1.61 0.60 13.64
C GLU A 18 0.32 1.29 14.10
N ILE A 19 0.15 2.56 13.68
CA ILE A 19 -1.07 3.34 13.93
C ILE A 19 -1.76 3.56 12.59
N LYS A 20 -2.95 2.99 12.43
CA LYS A 20 -3.80 3.19 11.24
C LYS A 20 -4.86 4.21 11.53
N LEU A 21 -4.96 5.18 10.64
CA LEU A 21 -5.95 6.25 10.69
C LEU A 21 -6.63 6.32 9.33
N ASP A 22 -7.96 6.22 9.34
CA ASP A 22 -8.77 6.34 8.14
C ASP A 22 -9.36 7.75 8.03
N TYR A 23 -9.26 8.33 6.83
CA TYR A 23 -9.78 9.66 6.51
C TYR A 23 -10.72 9.59 5.31
N GLU A 24 -11.81 10.33 5.38
CA GLU A 24 -12.72 10.50 4.25
C GLU A 24 -12.20 11.60 3.32
N LEU A 25 -12.09 11.29 2.02
CA LEU A 25 -11.77 12.28 1.00
C LEU A 25 -12.99 13.17 0.74
N LEU A 26 -12.90 14.43 1.17
CA LEU A 26 -13.92 15.44 0.88
C LEU A 26 -13.88 15.82 -0.60
N SER A 27 -15.04 16.16 -1.18
CA SER A 27 -15.20 16.53 -2.60
C SER A 27 -14.48 17.82 -3.03
N ALA A 28 -13.72 18.46 -2.14
CA ALA A 28 -12.95 19.66 -2.45
C ALA A 28 -11.69 19.30 -3.24
N SER A 29 -11.20 20.23 -4.06
CA SER A 29 -9.95 20.06 -4.83
C SER A 29 -8.70 19.96 -3.94
N LYS A 30 -8.80 20.43 -2.69
CA LYS A 30 -7.77 20.28 -1.65
C LYS A 30 -8.46 19.95 -0.33
N THR A 31 -8.01 18.87 0.30
CA THR A 31 -8.49 18.47 1.62
C THR A 31 -7.39 18.62 2.65
N LYS A 32 -7.71 19.23 3.79
CA LYS A 32 -6.79 19.41 4.91
C LYS A 32 -7.34 18.65 6.11
N TYR A 33 -6.48 17.86 6.75
CA TYR A 33 -6.77 17.15 7.98
C TYR A 33 -5.79 17.59 9.05
N HIS A 34 -6.27 17.79 10.27
CA HIS A 34 -5.44 18.04 11.44
C HIS A 34 -5.59 16.86 12.40
N ILE A 35 -4.47 16.23 12.76
CA ILE A 35 -4.45 15.05 13.62
C ILE A 35 -3.58 15.39 14.83
N SER A 36 -4.18 15.27 16.02
CA SER A 36 -3.47 15.36 17.28
C SER A 36 -3.39 13.96 17.89
N THR A 37 -2.18 13.43 18.02
CA THR A 37 -1.93 12.11 18.63
C THR A 37 -1.22 12.30 19.96
N TYR A 38 -1.81 11.77 21.03
CA TYR A 38 -1.24 11.78 22.37
C TYR A 38 -0.76 10.36 22.71
N ILE A 39 0.53 10.19 22.98
CA ILE A 39 1.16 8.91 23.31
C ILE A 39 1.60 8.98 24.78
N PHE A 40 1.07 8.09 25.61
CA PHE A 40 1.45 7.97 27.02
C PHE A 40 2.38 6.78 27.19
N VAL A 41 3.63 7.05 27.59
CA VAL A 41 4.67 6.03 27.76
C VAL A 41 4.97 5.86 29.24
N PRO A 42 4.99 4.63 29.79
CA PRO A 42 5.43 4.37 31.16
C PRO A 42 6.85 4.87 31.42
N HIS A 43 7.08 5.49 32.58
CA HIS A 43 8.40 5.99 32.99
C HIS A 43 9.49 4.91 33.02
N THR A 44 9.11 3.64 33.21
CA THR A 44 10.03 2.49 33.22
C THR A 44 10.73 2.25 31.88
N LEU A 45 10.20 2.79 30.77
CA LEU A 45 10.83 2.70 29.45
C LEU A 45 11.93 3.75 29.23
N GLY A 46 12.12 4.68 30.17
CA GLY A 46 13.21 5.65 30.11
C GLY A 46 13.12 6.65 28.96
N ILE A 47 11.93 6.84 28.37
CA ILE A 47 11.70 7.83 27.31
C ILE A 47 11.50 9.21 27.95
N SER A 48 12.45 10.12 27.72
CA SER A 48 12.43 11.51 28.18
C SER A 48 12.94 12.45 27.07
N PRO A 49 12.74 13.77 27.18
CA PRO A 49 13.29 14.73 26.22
C PRO A 49 14.81 14.64 26.04
N GLU A 50 15.54 14.15 27.06
CA GLU A 50 16.99 13.95 27.05
C GLU A 50 17.39 12.64 26.36
N SER A 51 16.67 11.53 26.62
CA SER A 51 16.99 10.21 26.06
C SER A 51 16.42 9.98 24.67
N TYR A 52 15.28 10.61 24.35
CA TYR A 52 14.59 10.51 23.07
C TYR A 52 13.99 11.85 22.64
N PRO A 53 14.82 12.80 22.19
CA PRO A 53 14.38 14.11 21.76
C PRO A 53 13.48 14.08 20.52
N ARG A 54 12.72 15.16 20.33
CA ARG A 54 11.69 15.31 19.29
C ARG A 54 12.17 14.99 17.87
N HIS A 55 13.42 15.33 17.53
CA HIS A 55 13.97 15.07 16.20
C HIS A 55 14.23 13.57 15.95
N LEU A 56 14.58 12.79 16.99
CA LEU A 56 14.71 11.34 16.87
C LEU A 56 13.34 10.69 16.69
N PHE A 57 12.33 11.14 17.44
CA PHE A 57 10.95 10.68 17.26
C PHE A 57 10.48 10.83 15.81
N TYR A 58 10.62 12.01 15.21
CA TYR A 58 10.18 12.22 13.82
C TYR A 58 11.06 11.53 12.78
N ARG A 59 12.34 11.28 13.08
CA ARG A 59 13.23 10.48 12.21
C ARG A 59 12.79 9.02 12.17
N ASP A 60 12.39 8.47 13.32
CA ASP A 60 12.01 7.07 13.44
C ASP A 60 10.53 6.84 13.05
N ALA A 61 9.72 7.89 13.02
CA ALA A 61 8.34 7.85 12.55
C ALA A 61 8.26 7.73 11.02
N GLN A 62 7.74 6.60 10.53
CA GLN A 62 7.42 6.41 9.12
C GLN A 62 5.93 6.64 8.87
N SER A 63 5.63 7.55 7.96
CA SER A 63 4.25 7.85 7.55
C SER A 63 4.01 7.35 6.13
N TYR A 64 2.92 6.60 5.94
CA TYR A 64 2.46 6.16 4.63
C TYR A 64 1.01 6.60 4.45
N ILE A 65 0.71 7.20 3.29
CA ILE A 65 -0.66 7.57 2.92
C ILE A 65 -1.02 6.70 1.72
N ARG A 66 -2.17 6.04 1.83
CA ARG A 66 -2.70 5.21 0.74
C ARG A 66 -4.20 5.36 0.61
N LEU A 67 -4.68 5.24 -0.61
CA LEU A 67 -6.10 5.09 -0.91
C LEU A 67 -6.58 3.72 -0.45
N LYS A 68 -7.83 3.65 0.01
CA LYS A 68 -8.52 2.37 0.21
C LYS A 68 -8.80 1.75 -1.16
N THR A 69 -8.63 0.44 -1.23
CA THR A 69 -9.01 -0.34 -2.39
C THR A 69 -10.52 -0.22 -2.61
N PRO A 70 -11.00 -0.04 -3.86
CA PRO A 70 -12.43 -0.04 -4.14
C PRO A 70 -13.09 -1.36 -3.70
N ALA A 71 -14.26 -1.29 -3.06
CA ALA A 71 -15.00 -2.49 -2.67
C ALA A 71 -15.76 -3.05 -3.88
N LEU A 72 -15.41 -4.28 -4.27
CA LEU A 72 -16.08 -5.07 -5.31
C LEU A 72 -16.31 -6.50 -4.79
N ASN A 73 -17.49 -7.06 -5.06
CA ASN A 73 -17.68 -8.51 -4.93
C ASN A 73 -17.11 -9.26 -6.15
N LEU A 74 -17.03 -10.59 -6.07
CA LEU A 74 -16.40 -11.41 -7.12
C LEU A 74 -17.11 -11.31 -8.49
N ARG A 75 -18.45 -11.19 -8.51
CA ARG A 75 -19.24 -11.09 -9.77
C ARG A 75 -19.01 -9.77 -10.48
N GLU A 76 -18.86 -8.70 -9.71
CA GLU A 76 -18.72 -7.35 -10.24
C GLU A 76 -17.47 -7.15 -11.09
N PHE A 77 -16.43 -8.00 -10.94
CA PHE A 77 -15.24 -7.90 -11.78
C PHE A 77 -15.57 -8.10 -13.27
N VAL A 78 -16.50 -8.99 -13.59
CA VAL A 78 -16.90 -9.30 -14.96
C VAL A 78 -18.13 -8.50 -15.38
N GLU A 79 -19.08 -8.30 -14.47
CA GLU A 79 -20.39 -7.70 -14.78
C GLU A 79 -20.39 -6.17 -14.74
N SER A 80 -19.55 -5.55 -13.92
CA SER A 80 -19.64 -4.11 -13.65
C SER A 80 -18.73 -3.28 -14.55
N GLN A 81 -19.27 -2.18 -15.07
CA GLN A 81 -18.47 -1.15 -15.78
C GLN A 81 -17.49 -0.42 -14.86
N ARG A 82 -17.70 -0.49 -13.53
CA ARG A 82 -16.80 0.12 -12.54
C ARG A 82 -15.55 -0.72 -12.30
N SER A 83 -15.53 -1.97 -12.76
CA SER A 83 -14.42 -2.89 -12.53
C SER A 83 -13.14 -2.46 -13.25
N PRO A 84 -11.96 -2.71 -12.67
CA PRO A 84 -10.70 -2.47 -13.38
C PRO A 84 -10.61 -3.25 -14.69
N LEU A 85 -11.19 -4.46 -14.76
CA LEU A 85 -11.21 -5.27 -15.99
C LEU A 85 -11.98 -4.57 -17.12
N SER A 86 -13.17 -4.04 -16.83
CA SER A 86 -13.99 -3.30 -17.81
C SER A 86 -13.26 -2.04 -18.29
N LYS A 87 -12.56 -1.35 -17.38
CA LYS A 87 -11.73 -0.18 -17.74
C LYS A 87 -10.53 -0.55 -18.61
N ILE A 88 -9.87 -1.69 -18.35
CA ILE A 88 -8.80 -2.22 -19.21
C ILE A 88 -9.34 -2.45 -20.62
N LYS A 89 -10.46 -3.18 -20.74
CA LYS A 89 -11.15 -3.44 -22.02
C LYS A 89 -11.51 -2.15 -22.76
N GLY A 90 -12.00 -1.14 -22.04
CA GLY A 90 -12.31 0.17 -22.60
C GLY A 90 -11.10 0.92 -23.15
N ILE A 91 -9.94 0.83 -22.49
CA ILE A 91 -8.71 1.49 -22.95
C ILE A 91 -8.17 0.82 -24.21
N ILE A 92 -8.08 -0.50 -24.23
CA ILE A 92 -7.51 -1.25 -25.38
C ILE A 92 -8.41 -1.21 -26.63
N ALA A 93 -9.71 -0.97 -26.45
CA ALA A 93 -10.66 -0.83 -27.57
C ALA A 93 -10.47 0.48 -28.36
N VAL A 94 -9.78 1.48 -27.80
CA VAL A 94 -9.52 2.76 -28.48
C VAL A 94 -8.34 2.61 -29.43
N ALA A 95 -8.56 2.88 -30.72
CA ALA A 95 -7.50 2.85 -31.72
C ALA A 95 -6.35 3.82 -31.35
N GLY A 96 -5.11 3.32 -31.44
CA GLY A 96 -3.93 4.12 -31.14
C GLY A 96 -3.53 4.19 -29.66
N TRP A 97 -4.20 3.46 -28.75
CA TRP A 97 -3.83 3.42 -27.33
C TRP A 97 -2.36 3.05 -27.09
N ILE A 98 -1.78 2.24 -27.99
CA ILE A 98 -0.38 1.80 -27.96
C ILE A 98 0.57 3.00 -28.08
N ALA A 99 0.20 4.05 -28.80
CA ALA A 99 1.05 5.22 -29.04
C ALA A 99 0.79 6.37 -28.04
N ASP A 100 -0.29 6.33 -27.25
CA ASP A 100 -0.64 7.37 -26.29
C ASP A 100 -0.05 7.07 -24.89
N PRO A 101 0.95 7.86 -24.41
CA PRO A 101 1.54 7.66 -23.09
C PRO A 101 0.53 7.77 -21.94
N THR A 102 -0.52 8.58 -22.10
CA THR A 102 -1.55 8.75 -21.06
C THR A 102 -2.41 7.50 -20.96
N ALA A 103 -2.83 6.93 -22.09
CA ALA A 103 -3.52 5.64 -22.13
C ALA A 103 -2.65 4.51 -21.56
N GLN A 104 -1.37 4.45 -21.92
CA GLN A 104 -0.43 3.47 -21.38
C GLN A 104 -0.33 3.54 -19.84
N GLN A 105 -0.16 4.74 -19.28
CA GLN A 105 -0.08 4.92 -17.83
C GLN A 105 -1.39 4.51 -17.15
N ARG A 106 -2.54 4.94 -17.70
CA ARG A 106 -3.86 4.54 -17.19
C ARG A 106 -4.05 3.02 -17.24
N LEU A 107 -3.59 2.36 -18.30
CA LEU A 107 -3.66 0.92 -18.46
C LEU A 107 -2.86 0.19 -17.38
N ILE A 108 -1.60 0.59 -17.15
CA ILE A 108 -0.76 0.05 -16.06
C ILE A 108 -1.45 0.26 -14.70
N THR A 109 -2.01 1.45 -14.45
CA THR A 109 -2.77 1.73 -13.23
C THR A 109 -3.95 0.77 -13.07
N GLN A 110 -4.74 0.53 -14.13
CA GLN A 110 -5.86 -0.40 -14.06
C GLN A 110 -5.42 -1.86 -13.87
N LEU A 111 -4.31 -2.28 -14.48
CA LEU A 111 -3.73 -3.61 -14.30
C LEU A 111 -3.30 -3.87 -12.85
N LYS A 112 -2.65 -2.88 -12.21
CA LYS A 112 -2.31 -2.96 -10.78
C LYS A 112 -3.56 -2.94 -9.89
N LEU A 113 -4.51 -2.05 -10.20
CA LEU A 113 -5.78 -1.97 -9.46
C LEU A 113 -6.57 -3.27 -9.55
N LEU A 114 -6.54 -3.97 -10.69
CA LEU A 114 -7.19 -5.26 -10.85
C LEU A 114 -6.67 -6.27 -9.82
N SER A 115 -5.34 -6.44 -9.72
CA SER A 115 -4.72 -7.32 -8.74
C SER A 115 -5.01 -6.89 -7.29
N ALA A 116 -4.89 -5.60 -6.98
CA ALA A 116 -5.13 -5.09 -5.63
C ALA A 116 -6.59 -5.24 -5.20
N THR A 117 -7.52 -4.93 -6.10
CA THR A 117 -8.97 -5.03 -5.86
C THR A 117 -9.40 -6.48 -5.72
N PHE A 118 -8.86 -7.36 -6.55
CA PHE A 118 -9.17 -8.79 -6.47
C PHE A 118 -8.67 -9.40 -5.15
N ALA A 119 -7.44 -9.06 -4.71
CA ALA A 119 -6.93 -9.49 -3.41
C ALA A 119 -7.82 -9.01 -2.24
N SER A 120 -8.34 -7.79 -2.30
CA SER A 120 -9.28 -7.27 -1.28
C SER A 120 -10.62 -8.01 -1.32
N ALA A 121 -11.18 -8.20 -2.51
CA ALA A 121 -12.45 -8.90 -2.71
C ALA A 121 -12.41 -10.34 -2.21
N LEU A 122 -11.32 -11.06 -2.47
CA LEU A 122 -11.10 -12.41 -1.94
C LEU A 122 -11.07 -12.41 -0.42
N ARG A 123 -10.31 -11.50 0.21
CA ARG A 123 -10.24 -11.38 1.66
C ARG A 123 -11.61 -11.09 2.29
N GLU A 124 -12.38 -10.17 1.70
CA GLU A 124 -13.74 -9.84 2.14
C GLU A 124 -14.68 -11.03 1.98
N HIS A 125 -14.55 -11.79 0.88
CA HIS A 125 -15.30 -13.03 0.64
C HIS A 125 -15.01 -14.08 1.73
N TYR A 126 -13.74 -14.28 2.10
CA TYR A 126 -13.36 -15.19 3.19
C TYR A 126 -13.83 -14.69 4.56
N ALA A 127 -13.68 -13.39 4.86
CA ALA A 127 -14.16 -12.84 6.12
C ALA A 127 -15.68 -13.03 6.27
N PHE A 128 -16.44 -12.85 5.19
CA PHE A 128 -17.87 -13.10 5.18
C PHE A 128 -18.18 -14.59 5.33
N LEU A 129 -17.45 -15.48 4.65
CA LEU A 129 -17.60 -16.93 4.75
C LEU A 129 -17.32 -17.43 6.18
N ASP A 130 -16.20 -17.04 6.77
CA ASP A 130 -15.77 -17.42 8.11
C ASP A 130 -16.81 -16.99 9.17
N GLN A 131 -17.34 -15.77 9.02
CA GLN A 131 -18.43 -15.29 9.86
C GLN A 131 -19.69 -16.19 9.75
N ARG A 132 -20.07 -16.59 8.54
CA ARG A 132 -21.23 -17.49 8.34
C ARG A 132 -20.98 -18.89 8.89
N VAL A 133 -19.76 -19.42 8.74
CA VAL A 133 -19.36 -20.72 9.29
C VAL A 133 -19.47 -20.70 10.82
N THR A 134 -18.92 -19.68 11.46
CA THR A 134 -19.01 -19.48 12.91
C THR A 134 -20.46 -19.41 13.39
N GLU A 135 -21.31 -18.67 12.68
CA GLU A 135 -22.75 -18.59 12.98
C GLU A 135 -23.46 -19.93 12.84
N ALA A 136 -23.10 -20.73 11.84
CA ALA A 136 -23.68 -22.07 11.62
C ALA A 136 -23.24 -23.09 12.68
N GLU A 137 -22.04 -22.95 13.23
CA GLU A 137 -21.56 -23.79 14.34
C GLU A 137 -22.25 -23.44 15.67
N GLN A 138 -22.63 -22.17 15.85
CA GLN A 138 -23.33 -21.67 17.04
C GLN A 138 -24.85 -21.93 17.04
N GLY A 139 -25.44 -22.29 15.88
CA GLY A 139 -26.85 -22.66 15.78
C GLY A 139 -27.22 -23.29 14.44
N GLU A 140 -28.10 -24.30 14.46
CA GLU A 140 -28.57 -24.95 13.23
C GLU A 140 -29.60 -24.09 12.50
N HIS A 141 -29.13 -23.36 11.49
CA HIS A 141 -29.98 -22.65 10.54
C HIS A 141 -29.72 -23.18 9.13
N ILE A 142 -30.66 -23.95 8.58
CA ILE A 142 -30.64 -24.48 7.19
C ILE A 142 -30.29 -23.38 6.17
N LYS A 143 -30.78 -22.16 6.39
CA LYS A 143 -30.47 -20.99 5.54
C LYS A 143 -28.98 -20.65 5.51
N THR A 144 -28.28 -20.73 6.64
CA THR A 144 -26.84 -20.42 6.75
C THR A 144 -25.99 -21.45 6.01
N HIS A 145 -26.38 -22.74 6.06
CA HIS A 145 -25.71 -23.78 5.28
C HIS A 145 -25.82 -23.54 3.76
N HIS A 146 -27.02 -23.18 3.27
CA HIS A 146 -27.21 -22.81 1.86
C HIS A 146 -26.38 -21.58 1.46
N LEU A 147 -26.24 -20.59 2.34
CA LEU A 147 -25.41 -19.41 2.08
C LEU A 147 -23.93 -19.78 1.94
N ILE A 148 -23.41 -20.61 2.85
CA ILE A 148 -22.01 -21.09 2.78
C ILE A 148 -21.76 -21.86 1.48
N ARG A 149 -22.69 -22.77 1.11
CA ARG A 149 -22.63 -23.49 -0.16
C ARG A 149 -22.63 -22.53 -1.37
N ASN A 150 -23.45 -21.49 -1.34
CA ASN A 150 -23.49 -20.49 -2.41
C ASN A 150 -22.19 -19.69 -2.50
N LEU A 151 -21.55 -19.34 -1.37
CA LEU A 151 -20.28 -18.63 -1.35
C LEU A 151 -19.13 -19.47 -1.92
N VAL A 152 -19.10 -20.77 -1.63
CA VAL A 152 -18.11 -21.70 -2.22
C VAL A 152 -18.32 -21.82 -3.73
N ASN A 153 -19.57 -22.01 -4.16
CA ASN A 153 -19.91 -22.06 -5.59
C ASN A 153 -19.59 -20.75 -6.32
N GLU A 154 -19.86 -19.61 -5.68
CA GLU A 154 -19.54 -18.29 -6.21
C GLU A 154 -18.04 -18.14 -6.41
N PHE A 155 -17.22 -18.52 -5.42
CA PHE A 155 -15.77 -18.55 -5.58
C PHE A 155 -15.33 -19.43 -6.77
N LEU A 156 -15.84 -20.66 -6.84
CA LEU A 156 -15.50 -21.62 -7.90
C LEU A 156 -15.98 -21.20 -9.30
N THR A 157 -16.97 -20.31 -9.40
CA THR A 157 -17.52 -19.85 -10.67
C THR A 157 -16.92 -18.52 -11.11
N GLN A 158 -16.81 -17.56 -10.18
CA GLN A 158 -16.44 -16.18 -10.50
C GLN A 158 -14.93 -16.01 -10.61
N THR A 159 -14.12 -16.72 -9.82
CA THR A 159 -12.67 -16.61 -9.92
C THR A 159 -12.12 -17.13 -11.26
N PRO A 160 -12.57 -18.28 -11.81
CA PRO A 160 -12.12 -18.70 -13.13
C PRO A 160 -12.69 -17.81 -14.24
N ALA A 161 -13.93 -17.32 -14.11
CA ALA A 161 -14.53 -16.41 -15.08
C ALA A 161 -13.73 -15.10 -15.21
N LEU A 162 -13.33 -14.51 -14.08
CA LEU A 162 -12.47 -13.32 -14.06
C LEU A 162 -11.11 -13.59 -14.71
N ILE A 163 -10.44 -14.65 -14.29
CA ILE A 163 -9.13 -15.02 -14.81
C ILE A 163 -9.19 -15.25 -16.33
N GLN A 164 -10.18 -16.00 -16.80
CA GLN A 164 -10.34 -16.27 -18.22
C GLN A 164 -10.62 -14.97 -18.99
N ALA A 165 -11.54 -14.14 -18.50
CA ALA A 165 -11.88 -12.86 -19.13
C ALA A 165 -10.69 -11.87 -19.18
N PHE A 166 -9.73 -11.99 -18.25
CA PHE A 166 -8.48 -11.24 -18.29
C PHE A 166 -7.49 -11.86 -19.29
N ARG A 167 -7.33 -13.18 -19.28
CA ARG A 167 -6.41 -13.91 -20.17
C ARG A 167 -6.83 -13.86 -21.64
N ASP A 168 -8.12 -13.71 -21.92
CA ASP A 168 -8.63 -13.49 -23.28
C ASP A 168 -8.06 -12.21 -23.91
N LEU A 169 -7.61 -11.25 -23.09
CA LEU A 169 -6.97 -10.02 -23.55
C LEU A 169 -5.50 -10.24 -23.99
N PHE A 170 -4.93 -11.43 -23.78
CA PHE A 170 -3.52 -11.70 -24.06
C PHE A 170 -3.11 -11.32 -25.50
N ALA A 171 -4.00 -11.54 -26.47
CA ALA A 171 -3.75 -11.22 -27.86
C ALA A 171 -3.46 -9.72 -28.09
N ASP A 172 -4.11 -8.84 -27.33
CA ASP A 172 -3.92 -7.38 -27.42
C ASP A 172 -2.60 -6.93 -26.80
N PHE A 173 -2.08 -7.67 -25.82
CA PHE A 173 -0.83 -7.37 -25.12
C PHE A 173 0.40 -8.00 -25.79
N ASN A 174 0.23 -9.03 -26.61
CA ASN A 174 1.33 -9.81 -27.21
C ASN A 174 1.66 -9.37 -28.65
N LEU A 175 1.34 -8.13 -29.03
CA LEU A 175 1.63 -7.60 -30.37
C LEU A 175 3.06 -7.01 -30.41
N PRO A 176 3.77 -7.07 -31.56
CA PRO A 176 5.16 -6.59 -31.68
C PRO A 176 5.39 -5.12 -31.32
N HIS A 177 4.35 -4.29 -31.41
CA HIS A 177 4.43 -2.85 -31.14
C HIS A 177 4.06 -2.46 -29.71
N VAL A 178 3.66 -3.43 -28.87
CA VAL A 178 3.34 -3.16 -27.46
C VAL A 178 4.63 -2.85 -26.69
N PRO A 179 4.69 -1.72 -25.96
CA PRO A 179 5.84 -1.40 -25.14
C PRO A 179 6.12 -2.48 -24.09
N GLU A 180 7.41 -2.76 -23.85
CA GLU A 180 7.85 -3.78 -22.88
C GLU A 180 7.26 -3.55 -21.48
N GLN A 181 7.11 -2.29 -21.06
CA GLN A 181 6.52 -1.94 -19.77
C GLN A 181 5.05 -2.37 -19.67
N ILE A 182 4.27 -2.25 -20.75
CA ILE A 182 2.87 -2.66 -20.80
C ILE A 182 2.78 -4.19 -20.76
N TYR A 183 3.59 -4.88 -21.57
CA TYR A 183 3.64 -6.34 -21.56
C TYR A 183 4.05 -6.87 -20.18
N SER A 184 5.06 -6.27 -19.55
CA SER A 184 5.49 -6.61 -18.19
C SER A 184 4.39 -6.37 -17.16
N ALA A 185 3.62 -5.28 -17.28
CA ALA A 185 2.49 -5.03 -16.41
C ALA A 185 1.40 -6.10 -16.57
N TYR A 186 1.10 -6.52 -17.80
CA TYR A 186 0.18 -7.62 -18.06
C TYR A 186 0.66 -8.93 -17.42
N VAL A 187 1.93 -9.30 -17.63
CA VAL A 187 2.53 -10.53 -17.07
C VAL A 187 2.49 -10.53 -15.55
N ASN A 188 2.87 -9.43 -14.91
CA ASN A 188 2.82 -9.29 -13.45
C ASN A 188 1.37 -9.39 -12.93
N THR A 189 0.41 -8.81 -13.64
CA THR A 189 -1.00 -8.91 -13.26
C THR A 189 -1.53 -10.34 -13.43
N ASP A 190 -1.25 -11.03 -14.54
CA ASP A 190 -1.66 -12.43 -14.76
C ASP A 190 -1.06 -13.36 -13.69
N GLU A 191 0.25 -13.25 -13.43
CA GLU A 191 0.93 -14.03 -12.40
C GLU A 191 0.35 -13.75 -11.01
N SER A 192 0.09 -12.48 -10.69
CA SER A 192 -0.53 -12.09 -9.42
C SER A 192 -1.94 -12.65 -9.28
N LEU A 193 -2.78 -12.61 -10.31
CA LEU A 193 -4.14 -13.15 -10.26
C LEU A 193 -4.13 -14.67 -10.08
N SER A 194 -3.25 -15.35 -10.82
CA SER A 194 -3.05 -16.79 -10.71
C SER A 194 -2.63 -17.21 -9.30
N LEU A 195 -1.67 -16.50 -8.71
CA LEU A 195 -1.18 -16.75 -7.36
C LEU A 195 -2.29 -16.53 -6.33
N LEU A 196 -3.03 -15.43 -6.44
CA LEU A 196 -4.15 -15.13 -5.54
C LEU A 196 -5.22 -16.22 -5.59
N VAL A 197 -5.54 -16.77 -6.77
CA VAL A 197 -6.52 -17.87 -6.89
C VAL A 197 -6.00 -19.16 -6.29
N GLU A 198 -4.72 -19.51 -6.48
CA GLU A 198 -4.14 -20.70 -5.84
C GLU A 198 -4.13 -20.57 -4.32
N GLU A 199 -3.63 -19.46 -3.77
CA GLU A 199 -3.60 -19.18 -2.31
C GLU A 199 -5.03 -19.25 -1.74
N SER A 200 -5.99 -18.59 -2.40
CA SER A 200 -7.39 -18.61 -1.98
C SER A 200 -8.00 -20.02 -2.09
N ALA A 201 -7.74 -20.76 -3.16
CA ALA A 201 -8.27 -22.12 -3.31
C ALA A 201 -7.76 -23.04 -2.18
N ALA A 202 -6.52 -22.86 -1.74
CA ALA A 202 -5.97 -23.57 -0.59
C ALA A 202 -6.66 -23.18 0.72
N GLU A 203 -6.91 -21.88 0.98
CA GLU A 203 -7.68 -21.42 2.14
C GLU A 203 -9.12 -21.98 2.13
N MET A 204 -9.79 -21.92 0.97
CA MET A 204 -11.14 -22.45 0.79
C MET A 204 -11.19 -23.97 1.02
N PHE A 205 -10.15 -24.69 0.62
CA PHE A 205 -10.06 -26.13 0.83
C PHE A 205 -10.10 -26.49 2.31
N LEU A 206 -9.43 -25.70 3.17
CA LEU A 206 -9.45 -25.91 4.61
C LEU A 206 -10.85 -25.67 5.19
N VAL A 207 -11.52 -24.59 4.76
CA VAL A 207 -12.91 -24.29 5.19
C VAL A 207 -13.87 -25.39 4.73
N VAL A 208 -13.72 -25.87 3.50
CA VAL A 208 -14.56 -26.96 2.98
C VAL A 208 -14.34 -28.25 3.75
N ASP A 209 -13.08 -28.57 4.06
CA ASP A 209 -12.71 -29.80 4.78
C ASP A 209 -13.25 -29.83 6.21
N SER A 210 -13.26 -28.69 6.90
CA SER A 210 -13.78 -28.58 8.26
C SER A 210 -15.31 -28.55 8.31
N TYR A 211 -15.97 -27.85 7.37
CA TYR A 211 -17.40 -27.57 7.47
C TYR A 211 -18.31 -28.58 6.77
N PHE A 212 -17.97 -29.04 5.55
CA PHE A 212 -18.86 -29.90 4.76
C PHE A 212 -18.71 -31.39 5.10
N LYS A 213 -19.77 -32.17 4.83
CA LYS A 213 -19.80 -33.61 5.11
C LYS A 213 -19.71 -34.46 3.84
N ARG A 214 -18.97 -35.56 3.93
CA ARG A 214 -18.80 -36.65 2.93
C ARG A 214 -18.91 -36.18 1.48
N GLN A 215 -20.06 -36.39 0.83
CA GLN A 215 -20.19 -36.21 -0.61
C GLN A 215 -19.97 -34.76 -1.07
N GLU A 216 -20.62 -33.77 -0.45
CA GLU A 216 -20.44 -32.37 -0.83
C GLU A 216 -19.00 -31.89 -0.57
N ARG A 217 -18.41 -32.35 0.53
CA ARG A 217 -17.01 -32.04 0.85
C ARG A 217 -16.07 -32.55 -0.25
N ASP A 218 -16.22 -33.81 -0.64
CA ASP A 218 -15.33 -34.43 -1.62
C ASP A 218 -15.50 -33.81 -3.02
N GLU A 219 -16.73 -33.44 -3.40
CA GLU A 219 -17.02 -32.70 -4.65
C GLU A 219 -16.33 -31.31 -4.67
N PHE A 220 -16.49 -30.52 -3.60
CA PHE A 220 -15.87 -29.20 -3.51
C PHE A 220 -14.34 -29.28 -3.44
N LYS A 221 -13.79 -30.23 -2.68
CA LYS A 221 -12.34 -30.44 -2.60
C LYS A 221 -11.75 -30.79 -3.96
N ALA A 222 -12.41 -31.68 -4.72
CA ALA A 222 -11.97 -32.02 -6.07
C ALA A 222 -11.99 -30.81 -7.01
N ALA A 223 -13.03 -29.97 -6.93
CA ALA A 223 -13.13 -28.74 -7.72
C ALA A 223 -12.02 -27.72 -7.36
N LEU A 224 -11.75 -27.51 -6.08
CA LEU A 224 -10.70 -26.61 -5.59
C LEU A 224 -9.29 -27.10 -5.96
N GLN A 225 -9.04 -28.40 -5.83
CA GLN A 225 -7.77 -29.01 -6.27
C GLN A 225 -7.57 -28.86 -7.77
N LYS A 226 -8.62 -29.09 -8.57
CA LYS A 226 -8.55 -28.89 -10.02
C LYS A 226 -8.23 -27.43 -10.37
N LEU A 227 -8.88 -26.47 -9.69
CA LEU A 227 -8.62 -25.05 -9.87
C LEU A 227 -7.16 -24.68 -9.55
N ALA A 228 -6.67 -25.09 -8.37
CA ALA A 228 -5.28 -24.83 -7.97
C ALA A 228 -4.28 -25.47 -8.97
N GLN A 229 -4.50 -26.72 -9.37
CA GLN A 229 -3.65 -27.41 -10.34
C GLN A 229 -3.64 -26.74 -11.72
N GLN A 230 -4.78 -26.23 -12.19
CA GLN A 230 -4.87 -25.48 -13.44
C GLN A 230 -4.02 -24.21 -13.38
N GLU A 231 -4.08 -23.48 -12.27
CA GLU A 231 -3.29 -22.27 -12.06
C GLU A 231 -1.79 -22.57 -11.95
N THR A 232 -1.38 -23.59 -11.18
CA THR A 232 0.03 -24.03 -11.14
C THR A 232 0.52 -24.47 -12.52
N LYS A 233 -0.30 -25.17 -13.31
CA LYS A 233 0.06 -25.60 -14.68
C LYS A 233 0.22 -24.40 -15.61
N HIS A 234 -0.64 -23.39 -15.51
CA HIS A 234 -0.54 -22.15 -16.27
C HIS A 234 0.75 -21.39 -15.94
N ARG A 235 1.07 -21.20 -14.66
CA ARG A 235 2.31 -20.54 -14.25
C ARG A 235 3.55 -21.29 -14.76
N ARG A 236 3.53 -22.63 -14.76
CA ARG A 236 4.58 -23.46 -15.37
C ARG A 236 4.70 -23.27 -16.87
N SER A 237 3.60 -23.27 -17.63
CA SER A 237 3.64 -23.12 -19.08
C SER A 237 4.10 -21.73 -19.54
N ARG A 238 3.84 -20.70 -18.72
CA ARG A 238 4.27 -19.32 -18.96
C ARG A 238 5.69 -19.02 -18.45
N GLY A 239 6.33 -19.95 -17.75
CA GLY A 239 7.68 -19.78 -17.19
C GLY A 239 7.73 -18.82 -16.00
N TYR A 240 6.64 -18.68 -15.25
CA TYR A 240 6.57 -17.82 -14.08
C TYR A 240 7.35 -18.38 -12.89
N LEU A 241 7.84 -17.48 -12.03
CA LEU A 241 8.72 -17.84 -10.90
C LEU A 241 7.92 -18.29 -9.67
N SER A 242 6.65 -17.93 -9.58
CA SER A 242 5.72 -18.34 -8.51
C SER A 242 5.21 -19.79 -8.67
N VAL A 243 6.14 -20.74 -8.79
CA VAL A 243 5.84 -22.18 -8.82
C VAL A 243 6.63 -22.88 -7.71
N LEU A 244 5.92 -23.56 -6.81
CA LEU A 244 6.53 -24.39 -5.77
C LEU A 244 7.27 -25.59 -6.38
N LYS A 245 8.51 -25.80 -5.92
CA LYS A 245 9.36 -26.95 -6.24
C LYS A 245 9.60 -27.74 -4.97
N LEU A 246 9.40 -29.05 -5.03
CA LEU A 246 9.57 -29.95 -3.87
C LEU A 246 11.04 -30.05 -3.43
N ASP A 247 11.98 -29.89 -4.35
CA ASP A 247 13.41 -30.12 -4.13
C ASP A 247 14.23 -28.81 -3.92
N ASN A 248 13.59 -27.71 -3.56
CA ASN A 248 14.25 -26.40 -3.42
C ASN A 248 13.67 -25.63 -2.22
N ASP A 249 14.46 -24.72 -1.65
CA ASP A 249 14.11 -23.82 -0.54
C ASP A 249 12.98 -22.84 -0.88
N ASN A 250 12.54 -22.80 -2.15
CA ASN A 250 11.41 -21.99 -2.63
C ASN A 250 11.56 -20.47 -2.38
N GLU A 251 12.78 -19.97 -2.18
CA GLU A 251 13.06 -18.53 -2.05
C GLU A 251 12.59 -17.71 -3.26
N ALA A 252 12.74 -18.27 -4.46
CA ALA A 252 12.26 -17.65 -5.70
C ALA A 252 10.73 -17.45 -5.69
N TYR A 253 9.98 -18.42 -5.15
CA TYR A 253 8.53 -18.30 -4.99
C TYR A 253 8.19 -17.17 -3.99
N LEU A 254 8.80 -17.19 -2.80
CA LEU A 254 8.52 -16.21 -1.74
C LEU A 254 8.87 -14.78 -2.15
N SER A 255 10.03 -14.61 -2.80
CA SER A 255 10.48 -13.32 -3.32
C SER A 255 9.56 -12.80 -4.43
N GLN A 256 9.11 -13.68 -5.34
CA GLN A 256 8.19 -13.29 -6.40
C GLN A 256 6.80 -12.94 -5.85
N ALA A 257 6.24 -13.74 -4.95
CA ALA A 257 4.96 -13.45 -4.29
C ALA A 257 5.00 -12.08 -3.59
N SER A 258 6.08 -11.78 -2.87
CA SER A 258 6.29 -10.48 -2.22
C SER A 258 6.40 -9.33 -3.21
N ARG A 259 7.10 -9.54 -4.34
CA ARG A 259 7.22 -8.57 -5.43
C ARG A 259 5.86 -8.25 -6.06
N LEU A 260 5.05 -9.27 -6.34
CA LEU A 260 3.72 -9.13 -6.93
C LEU A 260 2.76 -8.39 -5.97
N LYS A 261 2.83 -8.69 -4.67
CA LYS A 261 2.07 -7.95 -3.64
C LYS A 261 2.46 -6.46 -3.61
N LYS A 262 3.76 -6.14 -3.68
CA LYS A 262 4.25 -4.75 -3.79
C LYS A 262 3.84 -4.07 -5.11
N TYR A 263 3.89 -4.80 -6.22
CA TYR A 263 3.45 -4.32 -7.53
C TYR A 263 1.98 -3.89 -7.49
N ALA A 264 1.09 -4.75 -6.99
CA ALA A 264 -0.33 -4.46 -6.88
C ALA A 264 -0.59 -3.30 -5.91
N SER A 265 0.02 -3.29 -4.72
CA SER A 265 -0.23 -2.26 -3.71
C SER A 265 0.33 -0.88 -4.08
N SER A 266 1.37 -0.81 -4.91
CA SER A 266 2.02 0.45 -5.30
C SER A 266 1.05 1.48 -5.91
N VAL A 267 -0.05 1.04 -6.53
CA VAL A 267 -1.04 1.94 -7.15
C VAL A 267 -1.89 2.70 -6.13
N LEU A 268 -1.91 2.24 -4.88
CA LEU A 268 -2.72 2.83 -3.82
C LEU A 268 -1.93 3.86 -3.00
N PHE A 269 -0.61 3.79 -3.00
CA PHE A 269 0.22 4.70 -2.22
C PHE A 269 0.29 6.08 -2.89
N LEU A 270 0.22 7.12 -2.06
CA LEU A 270 0.39 8.50 -2.48
C LEU A 270 1.82 8.96 -2.18
N ASP A 271 2.33 9.83 -3.03
CA ASP A 271 3.61 10.50 -2.78
C ASP A 271 3.45 11.48 -1.61
N ILE A 272 4.40 11.44 -0.68
CA ILE A 272 4.38 12.25 0.54
C ILE A 272 5.54 13.23 0.48
N ALA A 273 5.22 14.52 0.54
CA ALA A 273 6.20 15.57 0.80
C ALA A 273 6.08 15.98 2.28
N ILE A 274 7.14 15.75 3.06
CA ILE A 274 7.21 16.17 4.46
C ILE A 274 7.90 17.53 4.49
N GLU A 275 7.19 18.55 4.94
CA GLU A 275 7.74 19.89 5.17
C GLU A 275 7.73 20.23 6.65
N THR A 276 8.85 20.78 7.16
CA THR A 276 8.91 21.30 8.52
C THR A 276 8.25 22.67 8.59
N GLU A 277 7.13 22.72 9.30
CA GLU A 277 6.41 23.96 9.53
C GLU A 277 7.30 24.96 10.29
N GLY A 278 7.37 26.20 9.80
CA GLY A 278 8.14 27.27 10.44
C GLY A 278 9.61 27.38 10.02
N ALA A 279 10.10 26.59 9.05
CA ALA A 279 11.45 26.75 8.51
C ALA A 279 11.73 28.19 8.02
N TYR A 280 10.77 28.81 7.34
CA TYR A 280 10.87 30.20 6.90
C TYR A 280 10.91 31.21 8.05
N LEU A 281 10.06 31.02 9.08
CA LEU A 281 10.05 31.91 10.25
C LEU A 281 11.37 31.79 11.03
N MET A 282 11.90 30.58 11.16
CA MET A 282 13.18 30.30 11.78
C MET A 282 14.33 30.98 11.02
N GLN A 283 14.34 30.89 9.69
CA GLN A 283 15.31 31.61 8.84
C GLN A 283 15.21 33.13 9.00
N LEU A 284 13.99 33.67 9.10
CA LEU A 284 13.79 35.11 9.33
C LEU A 284 14.32 35.54 10.70
N ILE A 285 14.09 34.74 11.75
CA ILE A 285 14.63 35.00 13.09
C ILE A 285 16.16 34.92 13.07
N TYR A 286 16.74 33.92 12.40
CA TYR A 286 18.20 33.81 12.25
C TYR A 286 18.80 34.98 11.47
N ALA A 287 18.13 35.45 10.42
CA ALA A 287 18.56 36.62 9.68
C ALA A 287 18.53 37.89 10.54
N LEU A 288 17.47 38.08 11.35
CA LEU A 288 17.37 39.20 12.29
C LEU A 288 18.45 39.12 13.38
N ALA A 289 18.68 37.94 13.95
CA ALA A 289 19.73 37.73 14.94
C ALA A 289 21.12 38.05 14.37
N ALA A 290 21.43 37.53 13.17
CA ALA A 290 22.68 37.82 12.49
C ALA A 290 22.86 39.32 12.18
N GLY A 291 21.78 40.00 11.76
CA GLY A 291 21.79 41.44 11.55
C GLY A 291 22.08 42.22 12.83
N LEU A 292 21.47 41.81 13.95
CA LEU A 292 21.70 42.45 15.26
C LEU A 292 23.13 42.22 15.76
N SER A 293 23.66 40.99 15.65
CA SER A 293 25.06 40.69 15.97
C SER A 293 26.01 41.53 15.09
N MET A 294 25.72 41.68 13.79
CA MET A 294 26.55 42.50 12.90
C MET A 294 26.56 43.98 13.32
N VAL A 295 25.40 44.55 13.70
CA VAL A 295 25.33 45.93 14.21
C VAL A 295 26.13 46.08 15.49
N PHE A 296 26.03 45.11 16.42
CA PHE A 296 26.80 45.11 17.66
C PHE A 296 28.31 45.03 17.41
N ALA A 297 28.75 44.06 16.60
CA ALA A 297 30.15 43.86 16.24
C ALA A 297 30.74 45.09 15.55
N THR A 298 29.97 45.69 14.63
CA THR A 298 30.38 46.89 13.90
C THR A 298 30.43 48.11 14.82
N GLY A 299 29.47 48.25 15.75
CA GLY A 299 29.47 49.32 16.75
C GLY A 299 30.69 49.24 17.68
N LEU A 300 31.01 48.03 18.15
CA LEU A 300 32.21 47.78 18.97
C LEU A 300 33.48 48.09 18.19
N ALA A 301 33.57 47.65 16.93
CA ALA A 301 34.68 47.93 16.04
C ALA A 301 34.91 49.45 15.88
N PHE A 302 33.86 50.21 15.54
CA PHE A 302 33.97 51.65 15.35
C PHE A 302 34.30 52.40 16.63
N TYR A 303 33.72 52.02 17.77
CA TYR A 303 34.03 52.66 19.06
C TYR A 303 35.51 52.48 19.43
N PHE A 304 36.02 51.25 19.35
CA PHE A 304 37.41 50.97 19.68
C PHE A 304 38.39 51.55 18.64
N GLN A 305 38.06 51.54 17.36
CA GLN A 305 38.84 52.21 16.31
C GLN A 305 38.92 53.72 16.54
N ALA A 306 37.80 54.37 16.89
CA ALA A 306 37.77 55.80 17.18
C ALA A 306 38.60 56.17 18.42
N ARG A 307 38.61 55.30 19.45
CA ARG A 307 39.31 55.59 20.72
C ARG A 307 40.81 55.26 20.70
N TYR A 308 41.21 54.19 20.02
CA TYR A 308 42.57 53.63 20.08
C TYR A 308 43.29 53.60 18.72
N GLY A 309 42.62 53.94 17.61
CA GLY A 309 43.19 53.91 16.26
C GLY A 309 43.18 52.53 15.59
N ASN A 310 43.50 52.44 14.30
CA ASN A 310 43.16 51.28 13.47
C ASN A 310 44.01 50.01 13.67
N PHE A 311 45.11 50.06 14.43
CA PHE A 311 46.06 48.93 14.57
C PHE A 311 46.61 48.81 16.00
N THR A 312 45.72 48.69 16.98
CA THR A 312 46.13 48.48 18.38
C THR A 312 45.59 47.15 18.91
N LEU A 313 46.33 46.56 19.84
CA LEU A 313 45.96 45.29 20.48
C LEU A 313 44.52 45.30 21.06
N PRO A 314 44.04 46.39 21.70
CA PRO A 314 42.66 46.48 22.17
C PRO A 314 41.61 46.37 21.05
N VAL A 315 41.87 46.97 19.87
CA VAL A 315 40.96 46.88 18.71
C VAL A 315 40.92 45.48 18.15
N PHE A 316 42.08 44.81 18.06
CA PHE A 316 42.14 43.43 17.61
C PHE A 316 41.34 42.49 18.53
N VAL A 317 41.51 42.63 19.85
CA VAL A 317 40.74 41.84 20.83
C VAL A 317 39.24 42.15 20.75
N ALA A 318 38.86 43.43 20.61
CA ALA A 318 37.46 43.82 20.47
C ALA A 318 36.81 43.24 19.21
N LEU A 319 37.53 43.17 18.08
CA LEU A 319 37.03 42.54 16.85
C LEU A 319 36.84 41.03 17.00
N VAL A 320 37.76 40.34 17.68
CA VAL A 320 37.63 38.89 17.93
C VAL A 320 36.43 38.60 18.83
N ILE A 321 36.29 39.36 19.92
CA ILE A 321 35.14 39.20 20.84
C ILE A 321 33.84 39.55 20.12
N GLY A 322 33.80 40.64 19.36
CA GLY A 322 32.61 41.03 18.58
C GLY A 322 32.26 40.06 17.46
N TYR A 323 33.20 39.24 16.98
CA TYR A 323 32.93 38.18 16.01
C TYR A 323 32.38 36.90 16.65
N MET A 324 32.73 36.63 17.92
CA MET A 324 32.30 35.42 18.62
C MET A 324 30.86 35.49 19.17
N PHE A 325 30.26 36.67 19.22
CA PHE A 325 28.91 36.95 19.76
C PHE A 325 28.03 37.65 18.70
#